data_AF-A0A3E4VGD9-F1
#
_entry.id   AF-A0A3E4VGD9-F1
#
_cell.length_a   1.000
_cell.length_b   1.000
_cell.length_c   1.000
_cell.angle_alpha   90.00
_cell.angle_beta   90.00
_cell.angle_gamma   90.00
#
_symmetry.space_group_name_H-M   'P 1'
#
loop_
_entity.id
_entity.type
_entity.pdbx_description
1 polymer ?
#
loop_
_entity_poly.entity_id
_entity_poly.type
_entity_poly.pdbx_seq_one_letter_code
_entity_poly.pdbx_strand_id
1 'polypeptide(L)'
;MMFAYSFEYISGRENRYNYFVFSALFMTHPIWVMQWVFKLQNFDIAISILLVAIAVYLTFSWIKCRAVWRLLLAIGCLVWSFGSYQANTTLFIAAVAFGILICKETDLKKLFLVCVKAVVPFGCAYILNSIIVKMFFSSGDYIEGQVLWGNVSAEQCIINIIQHIKQVFFVYKDYIYGYGAVVLSICAVVMLVIWCKSAIKIPVWKWVAILVLIISPFMLTVYAGVALAYRSQYTLPFVIAVGFVYLTRRRDDEAVEKKKSINKIVRKTIQAGVLIAAIAVGLSQTYTTLRFWYADDVRYEQDVDTLNEIVTRCHIKDYDLQKSKIAFIGERKAPLNNACYPEIDFIGMSYFNMFAWMEPEYYYSTGKICTFALTRGIELNGATQEEIARATNFAKNMPAWPANDAIQKDGDLIIVKMGEIK
;
A
#
# COMPACT_ATOMS: atom_id res chain seq x y z
N MET A 1 -4.70 -16.14 0.23
CA MET A 1 -4.74 -17.62 0.29
C MET A 1 -3.49 -18.29 -0.31
N MET A 2 -3.02 -17.93 -1.50
CA MET A 2 -1.85 -18.58 -2.13
C MET A 2 -0.53 -18.48 -1.33
N PHE A 3 -0.25 -17.35 -0.66
CA PHE A 3 0.91 -17.24 0.22
C PHE A 3 0.88 -18.27 1.36
N ALA A 4 -0.25 -18.40 2.04
CA ALA A 4 -0.39 -19.35 3.12
C ALA A 4 -0.24 -20.80 2.63
N TYR A 5 -0.79 -21.16 1.46
CA TYR A 5 -0.53 -22.45 0.82
C TYR A 5 0.97 -22.68 0.55
N SER A 6 1.65 -21.66 0.01
CA SER A 6 3.10 -21.70 -0.22
C SER A 6 3.86 -21.98 1.07
N PHE A 7 3.49 -21.34 2.17
CA PHE A 7 4.12 -21.52 3.48
C PHE A 7 3.82 -22.89 4.11
N GLU A 8 2.64 -23.45 3.90
CA GLU A 8 2.36 -24.84 4.30
C GLU A 8 3.23 -25.83 3.55
N TYR A 9 3.35 -25.67 2.23
CA TYR A 9 4.25 -26.50 1.41
C TYR A 9 5.70 -26.43 1.90
N ILE A 10 6.24 -25.21 2.09
CA ILE A 10 7.62 -24.97 2.52
C ILE A 10 7.89 -25.55 3.91
N SER A 11 6.93 -25.34 4.81
CA SER A 11 7.08 -25.76 6.20
C SER A 11 6.71 -27.23 6.41
N GLY A 12 6.10 -27.87 5.39
CA GLY A 12 5.62 -29.25 5.36
C GLY A 12 4.73 -29.63 6.55
N ARG A 13 3.93 -28.69 7.03
CA ARG A 13 2.93 -28.86 8.09
C ARG A 13 1.68 -28.06 7.71
N GLU A 14 0.52 -28.70 7.83
CA GLU A 14 -0.75 -28.00 7.76
C GLU A 14 -1.02 -27.32 9.11
N ASN A 15 -1.41 -26.05 9.08
CA ASN A 15 -1.95 -25.36 10.23
C ASN A 15 -3.06 -24.41 9.80
N ARG A 16 -4.30 -24.91 9.88
CA ARG A 16 -5.52 -24.19 9.48
C ARG A 16 -5.66 -22.82 10.14
N TYR A 17 -5.18 -22.64 11.38
CA TYR A 17 -5.25 -21.37 12.09
C TYR A 17 -4.31 -20.29 11.52
N ASN A 18 -3.20 -20.69 10.88
CA ASN A 18 -2.26 -19.74 10.26
C ASN A 18 -2.88 -19.02 9.07
N TYR A 19 -3.79 -19.67 8.34
CA TYR A 19 -4.53 -19.04 7.24
C TYR A 19 -5.41 -17.90 7.73
N PHE A 20 -6.12 -18.11 8.84
CA PHE A 20 -7.03 -17.12 9.38
C PHE A 20 -6.27 -15.91 9.92
N VAL A 21 -5.23 -16.13 10.74
CA VAL A 21 -4.40 -15.04 11.29
C VAL A 21 -3.72 -14.24 10.18
N PHE A 22 -3.13 -14.93 9.20
CA PHE A 22 -2.51 -14.27 8.05
C PHE A 22 -3.53 -13.43 7.28
N SER A 23 -4.66 -14.04 6.91
CA SER A 23 -5.64 -13.39 6.04
C SER A 23 -6.32 -12.21 6.75
N ALA A 24 -6.65 -12.37 8.04
CA ALA A 24 -7.24 -11.30 8.84
C ALA A 24 -6.30 -10.09 8.89
N LEU A 25 -5.05 -10.26 9.32
CA LEU A 25 -4.11 -9.14 9.48
C LEU A 25 -3.64 -8.55 8.15
N PHE A 26 -3.44 -9.40 7.14
CA PHE A 26 -2.98 -8.91 5.84
C PHE A 26 -4.09 -8.13 5.15
N MET A 27 -5.30 -8.69 5.03
CA MET A 27 -6.37 -8.12 4.19
C MET A 27 -7.10 -6.95 4.84
N THR A 28 -7.17 -6.86 6.18
CA THR A 28 -7.91 -5.77 6.84
C THR A 28 -7.06 -4.52 7.05
N HIS A 29 -5.77 -4.55 6.69
CA HIS A 29 -4.87 -3.43 6.91
C HIS A 29 -5.29 -2.19 6.09
N PRO A 30 -5.29 -0.97 6.68
CA PRO A 30 -5.84 0.23 6.03
C PRO A 30 -5.16 0.65 4.71
N ILE A 31 -3.90 0.26 4.55
CA ILE A 31 -3.09 0.49 3.33
C ILE A 31 -3.74 -0.05 2.06
N TRP A 32 -4.60 -1.07 2.16
CA TRP A 32 -5.32 -1.59 1.01
C TRP A 32 -6.30 -0.58 0.45
N VAL A 33 -6.88 0.29 1.27
CA VAL A 33 -7.77 1.34 0.77
C VAL A 33 -6.99 2.30 -0.13
N MET A 34 -5.77 2.66 0.26
CA MET A 34 -4.86 3.50 -0.55
C MET A 34 -4.48 2.85 -1.88
N GLN A 35 -4.40 1.52 -1.93
CA GLN A 35 -4.12 0.79 -3.16
C GLN A 35 -5.38 0.62 -4.03
N TRP A 36 -6.54 0.38 -3.41
CA TRP A 36 -7.77 0.03 -4.13
C TRP A 36 -8.62 1.22 -4.57
N VAL A 37 -8.33 2.43 -4.09
CA VAL A 37 -8.95 3.66 -4.61
C VAL A 37 -8.65 3.85 -6.11
N PHE A 38 -7.51 3.33 -6.59
CA PHE A 38 -7.13 3.31 -8.01
C PHE A 38 -7.81 2.18 -8.77
N LYS A 39 -9.15 2.24 -8.87
CA LYS A 39 -10.01 1.14 -9.35
C LYS A 39 -9.53 0.43 -10.62
N LEU A 40 -9.01 1.16 -11.61
CA LEU A 40 -8.53 0.60 -12.87
C LEU A 40 -7.25 -0.24 -12.71
N GLN A 41 -6.41 0.06 -11.71
CA GLN A 41 -5.16 -0.66 -11.45
C GLN A 41 -5.37 -1.89 -10.55
N ASN A 42 -6.53 -2.00 -9.89
CA ASN A 42 -6.77 -2.99 -8.84
C ASN A 42 -6.52 -4.43 -9.31
N PHE A 43 -7.01 -4.77 -10.51
CA PHE A 43 -6.86 -6.10 -11.08
C PHE A 43 -5.39 -6.46 -11.32
N ASP A 44 -4.65 -5.56 -11.96
CA ASP A 44 -3.23 -5.75 -12.30
C ASP A 44 -2.38 -5.93 -11.03
N ILE A 45 -2.64 -5.11 -10.01
CA ILE A 45 -1.95 -5.22 -8.72
C ILE A 45 -2.30 -6.55 -8.05
N ALA A 46 -3.57 -6.93 -7.98
CA ALA A 46 -3.99 -8.18 -7.33
C ALA A 46 -3.35 -9.41 -8.00
N ILE A 47 -3.33 -9.46 -9.34
CA ILE A 47 -2.64 -10.51 -10.10
C ILE A 47 -1.14 -10.47 -9.84
N SER A 48 -0.51 -9.30 -9.87
CA SER A 48 0.92 -9.18 -9.66
C SER A 48 1.35 -9.73 -8.28
N ILE A 49 0.55 -9.50 -7.24
CA ILE A 49 0.77 -10.04 -5.88
C ILE A 49 0.54 -11.55 -5.83
N LEU A 50 -0.47 -12.06 -6.53
CA LEU A 50 -0.69 -13.50 -6.68
C LEU A 50 0.51 -14.18 -7.34
N LEU A 51 1.07 -13.57 -8.39
CA LEU A 51 2.26 -14.06 -9.08
C LEU A 51 3.49 -14.09 -8.16
N VAL A 52 3.64 -13.14 -7.22
CA VAL A 52 4.68 -13.23 -6.17
C VAL A 52 4.49 -14.49 -5.33
N ALA A 53 3.27 -14.77 -4.87
CA ALA A 53 2.99 -15.95 -4.06
C ALA A 53 3.30 -17.26 -4.82
N ILE A 54 2.89 -17.34 -6.09
CA ILE A 54 3.18 -18.48 -6.97
C ILE A 54 4.70 -18.62 -7.16
N ALA A 55 5.42 -17.53 -7.41
CA ALA A 55 6.86 -17.54 -7.58
C ALA A 55 7.59 -18.02 -6.32
N VAL A 56 7.14 -17.64 -5.12
CA VAL A 56 7.69 -18.14 -3.86
C VAL A 56 7.49 -19.66 -3.75
N TYR A 57 6.28 -20.16 -4.00
CA TYR A 57 6.02 -21.61 -4.04
C TYR A 57 6.96 -22.32 -5.03
N LEU A 58 7.02 -21.85 -6.26
CA LEU A 58 7.84 -22.43 -7.33
C LEU A 58 9.33 -22.40 -6.99
N THR A 59 9.81 -21.34 -6.35
CA THR A 59 11.21 -21.21 -5.90
C THR A 59 11.58 -22.32 -4.92
N PHE A 60 10.81 -22.49 -3.84
CA PHE A 60 11.09 -23.55 -2.87
C PHE A 60 10.82 -24.95 -3.41
N SER A 61 9.84 -25.07 -4.30
CA SER A 61 9.51 -26.32 -5.01
C SER A 61 10.64 -26.74 -5.97
N TRP A 62 11.29 -25.78 -6.64
CA TRP A 62 12.50 -26.02 -7.42
C TRP A 62 13.68 -26.43 -6.53
N ILE A 63 13.89 -25.73 -5.40
CA ILE A 63 14.98 -26.07 -4.46
C ILE A 63 14.84 -27.52 -3.96
N LYS A 64 13.61 -27.95 -3.66
CA LYS A 64 13.31 -29.30 -3.16
C LYS A 64 13.37 -30.37 -4.25
N CYS A 65 12.71 -30.16 -5.38
CA CYS A 65 12.56 -31.18 -6.43
C CYS A 65 13.62 -31.10 -7.54
N ARG A 66 14.46 -30.06 -7.55
CA ARG A 66 15.49 -29.78 -8.56
C ARG A 66 14.99 -29.66 -10.00
N ALA A 67 13.69 -29.41 -10.18
CA ALA A 67 13.05 -29.28 -11.50
C ALA A 67 13.22 -27.86 -12.07
N VAL A 68 14.12 -27.69 -13.04
CA VAL A 68 14.51 -26.37 -13.60
C VAL A 68 13.33 -25.61 -14.21
N TRP A 69 12.33 -26.29 -14.79
CA TRP A 69 11.14 -25.63 -15.32
C TRP A 69 10.40 -24.79 -14.25
N ARG A 70 10.42 -25.22 -12.98
CA ARG A 70 9.82 -24.45 -11.87
C ARG A 70 10.57 -23.15 -11.61
N LEU A 71 11.89 -23.15 -11.76
CA LEU A 71 12.70 -21.93 -11.70
C LEU A 71 12.32 -20.98 -12.85
N LEU A 72 12.22 -21.50 -14.09
CA LEU A 72 11.86 -20.68 -15.25
C LEU A 72 10.46 -20.05 -15.10
N LEU A 73 9.49 -20.81 -14.63
CA LEU A 73 8.15 -20.28 -14.32
C LEU A 73 8.19 -19.25 -13.18
N ALA A 74 8.97 -19.48 -12.13
CA ALA A 74 9.14 -18.49 -11.05
C ALA A 74 9.70 -17.17 -11.60
N ILE A 75 10.72 -17.24 -12.47
CA ILE A 75 11.30 -16.07 -13.13
C ILE A 75 10.25 -15.35 -13.98
N GLY A 76 9.48 -16.08 -14.80
CA GLY A 76 8.41 -15.49 -15.62
C GLY A 76 7.35 -14.76 -14.78
N CYS A 77 6.90 -15.37 -13.68
CA CYS A 77 5.97 -14.73 -12.73
C CYS A 77 6.56 -13.45 -12.13
N LEU A 78 7.86 -13.45 -11.77
CA LEU A 78 8.51 -12.29 -11.16
C LEU A 78 8.78 -11.17 -12.17
N VAL A 79 9.15 -11.48 -13.42
CA VAL A 79 9.34 -10.47 -14.47
C VAL A 79 8.04 -9.68 -14.69
N TRP A 80 6.91 -10.38 -14.78
CA TRP A 80 5.60 -9.74 -14.83
C TRP A 80 5.34 -8.92 -13.57
N SER A 81 5.45 -9.55 -12.40
CA SER A 81 5.10 -8.93 -11.12
C SER A 81 5.90 -7.65 -10.82
N PHE A 82 7.21 -7.68 -11.05
CA PHE A 82 8.09 -6.52 -10.85
C PHE A 82 7.81 -5.42 -11.88
N GLY A 83 7.45 -5.79 -13.11
CA GLY A 83 7.03 -4.83 -14.14
C GLY A 83 5.70 -4.16 -13.84
N SER A 84 4.78 -4.86 -13.16
CA SER A 84 3.48 -4.28 -12.78
C SER A 84 3.58 -3.29 -11.62
N TYR A 85 4.40 -3.58 -10.59
CA TYR A 85 4.50 -2.69 -9.43
C TYR A 85 5.77 -2.92 -8.60
N GLN A 86 6.51 -1.84 -8.31
CA GLN A 86 7.81 -1.89 -7.64
C GLN A 86 7.79 -2.56 -6.25
N ALA A 87 6.68 -2.42 -5.49
CA ALA A 87 6.53 -3.00 -4.15
C ALA A 87 6.45 -4.54 -4.15
N ASN A 88 6.24 -5.18 -5.31
CA ASN A 88 6.32 -6.63 -5.41
C ASN A 88 7.75 -7.16 -5.19
N THR A 89 8.76 -6.34 -5.48
CA THR A 89 10.18 -6.65 -5.24
C THR A 89 10.43 -6.91 -3.76
N THR A 90 10.00 -5.99 -2.89
CA THR A 90 10.14 -6.12 -1.44
C THR A 90 9.23 -7.19 -0.86
N LEU A 91 8.02 -7.36 -1.42
CA LEU A 91 7.11 -8.43 -1.02
C LEU A 91 7.70 -9.81 -1.28
N PHE A 92 8.34 -10.02 -2.44
CA PHE A 92 9.02 -11.29 -2.76
C PHE A 92 10.17 -11.55 -1.78
N ILE A 93 11.01 -10.55 -1.51
CA ILE A 93 12.13 -10.65 -0.56
C ILE A 93 11.60 -11.04 0.83
N ALA A 94 10.55 -10.37 1.32
CA ALA A 94 9.91 -10.68 2.59
C ALA A 94 9.36 -12.12 2.61
N ALA A 95 8.65 -12.53 1.56
CA ALA A 95 8.04 -13.85 1.49
C ALA A 95 9.07 -14.99 1.42
N VAL A 96 10.18 -14.78 0.68
CA VAL A 96 11.31 -15.73 0.66
C VAL A 96 12.00 -15.80 2.01
N ALA A 97 12.25 -14.67 2.67
CA ALA A 97 12.83 -14.64 4.00
C ALA A 97 11.94 -15.38 5.01
N PHE A 98 10.62 -15.19 4.95
CA PHE A 98 9.70 -16.00 5.75
C PHE A 98 9.75 -17.48 5.41
N GLY A 99 9.82 -17.84 4.12
CA GLY A 99 10.02 -19.21 3.66
C GLY A 99 11.27 -19.87 4.24
N ILE A 100 12.41 -19.17 4.23
CA ILE A 100 13.67 -19.64 4.84
C ILE A 100 13.51 -19.83 6.34
N LEU A 101 12.83 -18.90 7.01
CA LEU A 101 12.58 -18.97 8.46
C LEU A 101 11.79 -20.23 8.85
N ILE A 102 10.76 -20.58 8.09
CA ILE A 102 9.87 -21.71 8.37
C ILE A 102 10.27 -23.02 7.69
N CYS A 103 11.31 -23.04 6.85
CA CYS A 103 11.75 -24.25 6.18
C CYS A 103 12.24 -25.29 7.19
N LYS A 104 12.05 -26.58 6.86
CA LYS A 104 12.44 -27.70 7.74
C LYS A 104 13.96 -27.91 7.85
N GLU A 105 14.74 -27.33 6.94
CA GLU A 105 16.19 -27.51 6.93
C GLU A 105 16.82 -26.82 8.15
N THR A 106 17.69 -27.56 8.85
CA THR A 106 18.40 -27.11 10.05
C THR A 106 19.90 -27.21 9.89
N ASP A 107 20.40 -28.00 8.93
CA ASP A 107 21.82 -28.08 8.62
C ASP A 107 22.30 -26.74 8.05
N LEU A 108 23.39 -26.22 8.62
CA LEU A 108 23.90 -24.89 8.30
C LEU A 108 24.32 -24.76 6.82
N LYS A 109 24.97 -25.79 6.27
CA LYS A 109 25.48 -25.77 4.88
C LYS A 109 24.34 -25.91 3.89
N LYS A 110 23.39 -26.81 4.15
CA LYS A 110 22.20 -26.97 3.30
C LYS A 110 21.32 -25.72 3.34
N LEU A 111 21.16 -25.11 4.51
CA LEU A 111 20.38 -23.88 4.66
C LEU A 111 21.03 -22.70 3.93
N PHE A 112 22.36 -22.58 3.95
CA PHE A 112 23.08 -21.62 3.11
C PHE A 112 22.76 -21.81 1.62
N LEU A 113 22.79 -23.07 1.13
CA LEU A 113 22.44 -23.37 -0.25
C LEU A 113 20.98 -23.03 -0.59
N VAL A 114 20.05 -23.20 0.37
CA VAL A 114 18.66 -22.75 0.22
C VAL A 114 18.61 -21.24 0.06
N CYS A 115 19.32 -20.48 0.90
CA CYS A 115 19.39 -19.02 0.79
C CYS A 115 19.92 -18.57 -0.58
N VAL A 116 21.07 -19.11 -1.01
CA VAL A 116 21.69 -18.77 -2.30
C VAL A 116 20.73 -19.07 -3.45
N LYS A 117 20.12 -20.26 -3.47
CA LYS A 117 19.17 -20.63 -4.53
C LYS A 117 17.94 -19.75 -4.51
N ALA A 118 17.42 -19.38 -3.35
CA ALA A 118 16.22 -18.56 -3.26
C ALA A 118 16.40 -17.12 -3.81
N VAL A 119 17.65 -16.64 -3.93
CA VAL A 119 18.00 -15.36 -4.55
C VAL A 119 18.07 -15.45 -6.08
N VAL A 120 18.30 -16.64 -6.66
CA VAL A 120 18.47 -16.80 -8.12
C VAL A 120 17.26 -16.30 -8.93
N PRO A 121 16.00 -16.70 -8.62
CA PRO A 121 14.84 -16.20 -9.36
C PRO A 121 14.71 -14.68 -9.32
N PHE A 122 15.02 -14.07 -8.15
CA PHE A 122 15.00 -12.62 -7.97
C PHE A 122 16.01 -11.93 -8.88
N GLY A 123 17.29 -12.36 -8.83
CA GLY A 123 18.35 -11.76 -9.63
C GLY A 123 18.08 -11.87 -11.13
N CYS A 124 17.65 -13.06 -11.59
CA CYS A 124 17.29 -13.27 -12.99
C CYS A 124 16.11 -12.38 -13.42
N ALA A 125 15.03 -12.34 -12.63
CA ALA A 125 13.86 -11.54 -12.96
C ALA A 125 14.15 -10.03 -12.96
N TYR A 126 14.94 -9.56 -12.00
CA TYR A 126 15.34 -8.15 -11.92
C TYR A 126 16.21 -7.72 -13.10
N ILE A 127 17.18 -8.55 -13.50
CA ILE A 127 18.02 -8.28 -14.68
C ILE A 127 17.16 -8.26 -15.95
N LEU A 128 16.30 -9.27 -16.14
CA LEU A 128 15.42 -9.33 -17.31
C LEU A 128 14.47 -8.13 -17.37
N ASN A 129 13.85 -7.77 -16.24
CA ASN A 129 13.00 -6.59 -16.16
C ASN A 129 13.78 -5.31 -16.52
N SER A 130 15.00 -5.15 -15.99
CA SER A 130 15.87 -4.01 -16.31
C SER A 130 16.23 -3.94 -17.80
N ILE A 131 16.46 -5.09 -18.46
CA ILE A 131 16.72 -5.16 -19.89
C ILE A 131 15.48 -4.74 -20.68
N ILE A 132 14.30 -5.28 -20.33
CA ILE A 132 13.03 -4.94 -20.98
C ILE A 132 12.75 -3.44 -20.85
N VAL A 133 12.90 -2.87 -19.66
CA VAL A 133 12.69 -1.43 -19.43
C VAL A 133 13.60 -0.61 -20.34
N LYS A 134 14.90 -0.91 -20.38
CA LYS A 134 15.87 -0.18 -21.23
C LYS A 134 15.62 -0.33 -22.73
N MET A 135 15.08 -1.47 -23.18
CA MET A 135 14.87 -1.73 -24.61
C MET A 135 13.59 -1.11 -25.15
N PHE A 136 12.53 -1.06 -24.33
CA PHE A 136 11.19 -0.73 -24.80
C PHE A 136 10.62 0.56 -24.24
N PHE A 137 11.24 1.14 -23.19
CA PHE A 137 10.71 2.31 -22.51
C PHE A 137 11.80 3.38 -22.37
N SER A 138 11.47 4.63 -22.69
CA SER A 138 12.28 5.78 -22.30
C SER A 138 12.26 5.91 -20.77
N SER A 139 13.40 6.17 -20.15
CA SER A 139 13.48 6.50 -18.72
C SER A 139 12.53 7.65 -18.43
N GLY A 140 11.44 7.36 -17.72
CA GLY A 140 10.42 8.36 -17.40
C GLY A 140 10.78 9.13 -16.13
N ASP A 141 10.59 10.45 -16.15
CA ASP A 141 10.84 11.37 -15.04
C ASP A 141 10.16 10.96 -13.71
N TYR A 142 9.09 10.17 -13.77
CA TYR A 142 8.33 9.75 -12.60
C TYR A 142 9.13 8.91 -11.59
N ILE A 143 10.04 8.04 -12.06
CA ILE A 143 10.84 7.19 -11.16
C ILE A 143 12.09 7.94 -10.69
N GLU A 144 12.75 8.70 -11.58
CA GLU A 144 13.93 9.49 -11.23
C GLU A 144 13.57 10.62 -10.25
N GLY A 145 12.41 11.26 -10.41
CA GLY A 145 11.92 12.29 -9.49
C GLY A 145 11.50 11.78 -8.09
N GLN A 146 11.37 10.46 -7.90
CA GLN A 146 11.04 9.87 -6.60
C GLN A 146 12.27 9.50 -5.76
N VAL A 147 13.46 9.45 -6.38
CA VAL A 147 14.71 9.13 -5.67
C VAL A 147 15.39 10.43 -5.26
N LEU A 148 15.54 10.63 -3.95
CA LEU A 148 16.19 11.82 -3.40
C LEU A 148 17.71 11.69 -3.26
N TRP A 149 18.25 10.48 -3.29
CA TRP A 149 19.70 10.28 -3.26
C TRP A 149 20.39 11.00 -4.42
N GLY A 150 21.39 11.82 -4.11
CA GLY A 150 22.09 12.65 -5.10
C GLY A 150 21.39 13.98 -5.42
N ASN A 151 20.10 14.11 -5.09
CA ASN A 151 19.31 15.33 -5.28
C ASN A 151 19.20 16.17 -3.99
N VAL A 152 19.22 15.52 -2.83
CA VAL A 152 19.26 16.17 -1.50
C VAL A 152 20.44 15.63 -0.68
N SER A 153 20.75 16.28 0.45
CA SER A 153 21.82 15.84 1.33
C SER A 153 21.56 14.42 1.88
N ALA A 154 22.63 13.63 2.03
CA ALA A 154 22.52 12.28 2.59
C ALA A 154 21.92 12.28 4.01
N GLU A 155 22.21 13.33 4.80
CA GLU A 155 21.61 13.54 6.11
C GLU A 155 20.08 13.66 6.01
N GLN A 156 19.56 14.45 5.07
CA GLN A 156 18.12 14.59 4.88
C GLN A 156 17.47 13.26 4.48
N CYS A 157 18.09 12.48 3.60
CA CYS A 157 17.60 11.14 3.26
C CYS A 157 17.52 10.23 4.50
N ILE A 158 18.56 10.25 5.35
CA ILE A 158 18.57 9.47 6.60
C ILE A 158 17.47 9.93 7.55
N ILE A 159 17.27 11.25 7.70
CA ILE A 159 16.19 11.83 8.51
C ILE A 159 14.83 11.35 8.00
N ASN A 160 14.59 11.38 6.69
CA ASN A 160 13.33 10.93 6.08
C ASN A 160 13.08 9.44 6.35
N ILE A 161 14.11 8.59 6.22
CA ILE A 161 14.01 7.15 6.51
C ILE A 161 13.67 6.92 7.99
N ILE A 162 14.35 7.62 8.91
CA ILE A 162 14.08 7.52 10.35
C ILE A 162 12.65 8.00 10.67
N GLN A 163 12.21 9.09 10.05
CA GLN A 163 10.84 9.60 10.20
C GLN A 163 9.82 8.58 9.74
N HIS A 164 10.03 7.91 8.61
CA HIS A 164 9.13 6.86 8.13
C HIS A 164 9.09 5.66 9.10
N ILE A 165 10.24 5.19 9.60
CA ILE A 165 10.29 4.14 10.62
C ILE A 165 9.53 4.58 11.87
N LYS A 166 9.73 5.83 12.32
CA LYS A 166 8.98 6.39 13.45
C LYS A 166 7.48 6.42 13.17
N GLN A 167 7.03 6.73 11.96
CA GLN A 167 5.60 6.70 11.61
C GLN A 167 4.97 5.31 11.68
N VAL A 168 5.73 4.27 11.37
CA VAL A 168 5.26 2.88 11.47
C VAL A 168 5.17 2.40 12.93
N PHE A 169 6.07 2.85 13.81
CA PHE A 169 6.13 2.40 15.21
C PHE A 169 5.48 3.34 16.22
N PHE A 170 5.44 4.62 15.95
CA PHE A 170 4.77 5.62 16.77
C PHE A 170 3.57 6.06 15.97
N VAL A 171 2.39 5.79 16.49
CA VAL A 171 1.14 6.15 15.81
C VAL A 171 1.04 7.67 15.78
N TYR A 172 1.37 8.26 14.63
CA TYR A 172 1.17 9.69 14.36
C TYR A 172 -0.23 9.93 13.79
N LYS A 173 -0.60 11.22 13.75
CA LYS A 173 -1.90 11.83 13.46
C LYS A 173 -2.93 11.01 12.66
N ASP A 174 -2.51 10.26 11.65
CA ASP A 174 -3.43 9.67 10.67
C ASP A 174 -3.56 8.13 10.74
N TYR A 175 -3.03 7.46 11.78
CA TYR A 175 -3.26 6.05 12.13
C TYR A 175 -3.14 4.99 10.99
N ILE A 176 -2.62 5.34 9.80
CA ILE A 176 -2.64 4.46 8.60
C ILE A 176 -1.91 3.13 8.83
N TYR A 177 -0.75 3.19 9.48
CA TYR A 177 0.08 2.03 9.76
C TYR A 177 -0.46 1.16 10.91
N GLY A 178 -1.41 1.70 11.69
CA GLY A 178 -2.04 1.03 12.82
C GLY A 178 -1.06 0.62 13.93
N TYR A 179 -1.54 -0.26 14.82
CA TYR A 179 -0.75 -0.75 15.96
C TYR A 179 0.01 -2.06 15.68
N GLY A 180 -0.16 -2.64 14.48
CA GLY A 180 0.27 -4.02 14.21
C GLY A 180 1.78 -4.24 14.38
N ALA A 181 2.62 -3.31 13.90
CA ALA A 181 4.08 -3.42 14.01
C ALA A 181 4.57 -3.34 15.47
N VAL A 182 3.98 -2.44 16.26
CA VAL A 182 4.32 -2.26 17.69
C VAL A 182 3.92 -3.47 18.50
N VAL A 183 2.67 -3.91 18.36
CA VAL A 183 2.15 -5.08 19.08
C VAL A 183 2.95 -6.33 18.71
N LEU A 184 3.24 -6.53 17.42
CA LEU A 184 4.11 -7.63 16.97
C LEU A 184 5.48 -7.57 17.65
N SER A 185 6.10 -6.38 17.73
CA SER A 185 7.42 -6.21 18.31
C SER A 185 7.43 -6.54 19.81
N ILE A 186 6.42 -6.09 20.56
CA ILE A 186 6.23 -6.45 21.97
C ILE A 186 6.08 -7.96 22.11
N CYS A 187 5.19 -8.59 21.33
CA CYS A 187 5.01 -10.04 21.34
C CYS A 187 6.31 -10.79 21.01
N ALA A 188 7.08 -10.32 20.02
CA ALA A 188 8.34 -10.92 19.62
C ALA A 188 9.40 -10.84 20.73
N VAL A 189 9.52 -9.69 21.41
CA VAL A 189 10.45 -9.50 22.53
C VAL A 189 10.08 -10.41 23.70
N VAL A 190 8.80 -10.45 24.10
CA VAL A 190 8.31 -11.32 25.18
C VAL A 190 8.64 -12.79 24.87
N MET A 191 8.38 -13.22 23.63
CA MET A 191 8.66 -14.59 23.19
C MET A 191 10.16 -14.89 23.13
N LEU A 192 10.98 -13.93 22.70
CA LEU A 192 12.43 -14.06 22.67
C LEU A 192 13.02 -14.24 24.06
N VAL A 193 12.56 -13.46 25.06
CA VAL A 193 13.00 -13.57 26.46
C VAL A 193 12.70 -14.97 27.01
N ILE A 194 11.49 -15.48 26.78
CA ILE A 194 11.05 -16.78 27.29
C ILE A 194 11.76 -17.93 26.59
N TRP A 195 12.06 -17.75 25.30
CA TRP A 195 12.71 -18.76 24.47
C TRP A 195 14.20 -18.54 24.27
N CYS A 196 14.84 -17.66 25.04
CA CYS A 196 16.23 -17.27 24.84
C CYS A 196 17.17 -18.48 24.69
N LYS A 197 17.01 -19.50 25.56
CA LYS A 197 17.79 -20.76 25.50
C LYS A 197 17.55 -21.59 24.23
N SER A 198 16.33 -21.58 23.69
CA SER A 198 16.00 -22.25 22.42
C SER A 198 16.38 -21.39 21.21
N ALA A 199 16.35 -20.06 21.35
CA ALA A 199 16.63 -19.11 20.29
C ALA A 199 18.10 -19.14 19.88
N ILE A 200 19.02 -19.37 20.83
CA ILE A 200 20.45 -19.57 20.56
C ILE A 200 20.72 -20.79 19.65
N LYS A 201 19.82 -21.79 19.65
CA LYS A 201 19.93 -22.98 18.80
C LYS A 201 19.43 -22.76 17.38
N ILE A 202 18.82 -21.61 17.09
CA ILE A 202 18.34 -21.29 15.75
C ILE A 202 19.55 -21.05 14.83
N PRO A 203 19.63 -21.72 13.67
CA PRO A 203 20.72 -21.49 12.72
C PRO A 203 20.84 -20.02 12.30
N VAL A 204 22.07 -19.52 12.14
CA VAL A 204 22.36 -18.11 11.80
C VAL A 204 21.60 -17.62 10.57
N TRP A 205 21.41 -18.45 9.55
CA TRP A 205 20.68 -18.07 8.34
C TRP A 205 19.19 -17.78 8.60
N LYS A 206 18.59 -18.38 9.63
CA LYS A 206 17.23 -18.04 10.05
C LYS A 206 17.19 -16.70 10.81
N TRP A 207 18.26 -16.34 11.53
CA TRP A 207 18.41 -14.99 12.09
C TRP A 207 18.59 -13.93 11.00
N VAL A 208 19.38 -14.21 9.97
CA VAL A 208 19.49 -13.36 8.78
C VAL A 208 18.12 -13.19 8.11
N ALA A 209 17.35 -14.26 7.98
CA ALA A 209 15.98 -14.18 7.44
C ALA A 209 15.05 -13.31 8.30
N ILE A 210 15.15 -13.37 9.63
CA ILE A 210 14.41 -12.47 10.54
C ILE A 210 14.81 -11.00 10.30
N LEU A 211 16.11 -10.71 10.16
CA LEU A 211 16.60 -9.36 9.90
C LEU A 211 16.08 -8.83 8.56
N VAL A 212 16.15 -9.64 7.50
CA VAL A 212 15.61 -9.29 6.18
C VAL A 212 14.11 -9.03 6.25
N LEU A 213 13.36 -9.85 7.00
CA LEU A 213 11.93 -9.62 7.22
C LEU A 213 11.66 -8.26 7.88
N ILE A 214 12.39 -7.92 8.94
CA ILE A 214 12.22 -6.65 9.67
C ILE A 214 12.54 -5.44 8.78
N ILE A 215 13.57 -5.54 7.94
CA ILE A 215 14.00 -4.44 7.07
C ILE A 215 13.10 -4.32 5.82
N SER A 216 12.49 -5.41 5.36
CA SER A 216 11.77 -5.47 4.08
C SER A 216 10.68 -4.41 3.86
N PRO A 217 9.87 -3.98 4.86
CA PRO A 217 8.90 -2.90 4.66
C PRO A 217 9.54 -1.55 4.33
N PHE A 218 10.79 -1.34 4.76
CA PHE A 218 11.50 -0.07 4.62
C PHE A 218 12.47 -0.06 3.43
N MET A 219 12.66 -1.18 2.73
CA MET A 219 13.64 -1.29 1.64
C MET A 219 13.40 -0.28 0.51
N LEU A 220 12.14 -0.06 0.12
CA LEU A 220 11.82 0.97 -0.88
C LEU A 220 12.10 2.38 -0.38
N THR A 221 11.87 2.65 0.91
CA THR A 221 12.18 3.95 1.53
C THR A 221 13.69 4.19 1.58
N VAL A 222 14.46 3.16 1.92
CA VAL A 222 15.92 3.22 1.90
C VAL A 222 16.42 3.43 0.48
N TYR A 223 15.85 2.73 -0.50
CA TYR A 223 16.19 2.90 -1.91
C TYR A 223 15.89 4.31 -2.43
N ALA A 224 14.73 4.87 -2.08
CA ALA A 224 14.33 6.21 -2.55
C ALA A 224 14.94 7.37 -1.74
N GLY A 225 15.39 7.11 -0.50
CA GLY A 225 15.80 8.18 0.43
C GLY A 225 14.61 8.96 1.02
N VAL A 226 13.38 8.48 0.82
CA VAL A 226 12.14 9.08 1.31
C VAL A 226 11.02 8.04 1.38
N ALA A 227 10.01 8.27 2.21
CA ALA A 227 8.79 7.47 2.16
C ALA A 227 8.10 7.65 0.81
N LEU A 228 7.89 6.55 0.10
CA LEU A 228 7.03 6.54 -1.08
C LEU A 228 5.55 6.57 -0.69
N ALA A 229 4.66 6.73 -1.67
CA ALA A 229 3.23 6.77 -1.45
C ALA A 229 2.73 5.58 -0.61
N TYR A 230 1.77 5.81 0.30
CA TYR A 230 1.26 4.79 1.23
C TYR A 230 0.86 3.49 0.53
N ARG A 231 0.29 3.61 -0.66
CA ARG A 231 -0.13 2.50 -1.52
C ARG A 231 1.00 1.51 -1.88
N SER A 232 2.27 1.91 -1.86
CA SER A 232 3.41 1.01 -2.10
C SER A 232 3.89 0.23 -0.86
N GLN A 233 3.27 0.43 0.30
CA GLN A 233 3.78 -0.07 1.58
C GLN A 233 3.12 -1.40 2.02
N TYR A 234 2.43 -2.13 1.14
CA TYR A 234 1.76 -3.39 1.48
C TYR A 234 2.71 -4.55 1.88
N THR A 235 4.03 -4.37 1.78
CA THR A 235 5.00 -5.29 2.40
C THR A 235 4.92 -5.24 3.94
N LEU A 236 4.55 -4.08 4.53
CA LEU A 236 4.37 -3.93 5.97
C LEU A 236 3.28 -4.87 6.54
N PRO A 237 2.00 -4.81 6.09
CA PRO A 237 0.99 -5.75 6.57
C PRO A 237 1.34 -7.20 6.32
N PHE A 238 2.08 -7.50 5.24
CA PHE A 238 2.57 -8.85 4.99
C PHE A 238 3.51 -9.30 6.11
N VAL A 239 4.52 -8.51 6.46
CA VAL A 239 5.49 -8.81 7.54
C VAL A 239 4.78 -8.91 8.89
N ILE A 240 3.83 -8.02 9.18
CA ILE A 240 3.01 -8.09 10.40
C ILE A 240 2.29 -9.43 10.47
N ALA A 241 1.57 -9.79 9.40
CA ALA A 241 0.79 -11.02 9.33
C ALA A 241 1.67 -12.27 9.47
N VAL A 242 2.78 -12.39 8.73
CA VAL A 242 3.68 -13.55 8.84
C VAL A 242 4.42 -13.60 10.18
N GLY A 243 4.68 -12.45 10.81
CA GLY A 243 5.24 -12.36 12.15
C GLY A 243 4.31 -12.98 13.20
N PHE A 244 3.02 -12.60 13.20
CA PHE A 244 2.03 -13.20 14.08
C PHE A 244 1.83 -14.70 13.81
N VAL A 245 1.83 -15.11 12.53
CA VAL A 245 1.81 -16.54 12.15
C VAL A 245 3.02 -17.29 12.73
N TYR A 246 4.21 -16.68 12.69
CA TYR A 246 5.41 -17.30 13.23
C TYR A 246 5.33 -17.50 14.75
N LEU A 247 4.87 -16.48 15.48
CA LEU A 247 4.78 -16.51 16.94
C LEU A 247 3.68 -17.46 17.45
N THR A 248 2.60 -17.63 16.69
CA THR A 248 1.49 -18.55 17.00
C THR A 248 1.74 -19.99 16.55
N ARG A 249 2.74 -20.21 15.69
CA ARG A 249 3.11 -21.55 15.21
C ARG A 249 3.59 -22.43 16.39
N ARG A 250 3.02 -23.63 16.51
CA ARG A 250 3.55 -24.65 17.41
C ARG A 250 4.93 -25.11 16.94
N ARG A 251 5.95 -24.85 17.76
CA ARG A 251 7.26 -25.50 17.64
C ARG A 251 7.20 -26.79 18.42
N ASP A 252 7.10 -27.92 17.72
CA ASP A 252 7.35 -29.21 18.33
C ASP A 252 8.86 -29.38 18.39
N ASP A 253 9.49 -28.81 19.42
CA ASP A 253 10.85 -29.18 19.79
C ASP A 253 10.78 -30.57 20.44
N GLU A 254 10.56 -31.62 19.63
CA GLU A 254 10.54 -33.02 20.08
C GLU A 254 11.84 -33.41 20.81
N ALA A 255 12.94 -32.71 20.52
CA ALA A 255 14.23 -32.92 21.17
C ALA A 255 14.40 -32.24 22.54
N VAL A 256 13.48 -31.36 22.97
CA VAL A 256 13.61 -30.60 24.24
C VAL A 256 12.53 -30.96 25.27
N GLU A 257 11.42 -31.59 24.87
CA GLU A 257 10.23 -31.83 25.71
C GLU A 257 10.27 -33.11 26.57
N LYS A 258 11.32 -33.33 27.36
CA LYS A 258 11.22 -34.20 28.56
C LYS A 258 11.27 -33.46 29.90
N LYS A 259 11.31 -32.11 29.91
CA LYS A 259 11.40 -31.32 31.17
C LYS A 259 10.28 -30.28 31.35
N LYS A 260 9.50 -30.52 32.42
CA LYS A 260 8.59 -29.64 33.22
C LYS A 260 7.30 -29.09 32.58
N SER A 261 6.17 -29.53 33.14
CA SER A 261 4.77 -29.15 32.83
C SER A 261 4.50 -27.62 32.82
N ILE A 262 5.13 -26.86 33.73
CA ILE A 262 4.87 -25.42 33.90
C ILE A 262 5.27 -24.59 32.67
N ASN A 263 6.42 -24.89 32.05
CA ASN A 263 6.89 -24.16 30.85
C ASN A 263 5.96 -24.38 29.65
N LYS A 264 5.30 -25.53 29.57
CA LYS A 264 4.34 -25.84 28.51
C LYS A 264 3.04 -25.05 28.68
N ILE A 265 2.58 -24.88 29.92
CA ILE A 265 1.41 -24.06 30.24
C ILE A 265 1.69 -22.59 29.93
N VAL A 266 2.81 -22.04 30.43
CA VAL A 266 3.21 -20.64 30.16
C VAL A 266 3.30 -20.36 28.65
N ARG A 267 3.90 -21.27 27.88
CA ARG A 267 3.98 -21.15 26.41
C ARG A 267 2.61 -21.12 25.75
N LYS A 268 1.70 -22.01 26.13
CA LYS A 268 0.33 -22.04 25.58
C LYS A 268 -0.45 -20.78 25.93
N THR A 269 -0.35 -20.30 27.17
CA THR A 269 -1.01 -19.05 27.61
C THR A 269 -0.52 -17.86 26.79
N ILE A 270 0.77 -17.79 26.51
CA ILE A 270 1.34 -16.68 25.74
C ILE A 270 0.99 -16.79 24.26
N GLN A 271 0.99 -17.99 23.68
CA GLN A 271 0.48 -18.19 22.32
C GLN A 271 -0.99 -17.77 22.19
N ALA A 272 -1.82 -18.06 23.20
CA ALA A 272 -3.19 -17.56 23.26
C ALA A 272 -3.23 -16.03 23.36
N GLY A 273 -2.37 -15.42 24.20
CA GLY A 273 -2.22 -13.97 24.28
C GLY A 273 -1.81 -13.30 22.96
N VAL A 274 -0.87 -13.91 22.21
CA VAL A 274 -0.46 -13.45 20.87
C VAL A 274 -1.62 -13.56 19.88
N LEU A 275 -2.43 -14.62 19.95
CA LEU A 275 -3.62 -14.77 19.11
C LEU A 275 -4.67 -13.70 19.43
N ILE A 276 -4.93 -13.43 20.72
CA ILE A 276 -5.82 -12.34 21.15
C ILE A 276 -5.31 -10.99 20.66
N ALA A 277 -4.00 -10.75 20.76
CA ALA A 277 -3.36 -9.55 20.24
C ALA A 277 -3.51 -9.41 18.72
N ALA A 278 -3.34 -10.51 17.97
CA ALA A 278 -3.57 -10.54 16.52
C ALA A 278 -5.03 -10.19 16.17
N ILE A 279 -6.00 -10.73 16.91
CA ILE A 279 -7.43 -10.42 16.73
C ILE A 279 -7.69 -8.94 17.03
N ALA A 280 -7.17 -8.41 18.14
CA ALA A 280 -7.32 -7.00 18.50
C ALA A 280 -6.72 -6.06 17.45
N VAL A 281 -5.53 -6.38 16.93
CA VAL A 281 -4.92 -5.65 15.80
C VAL A 281 -5.80 -5.72 14.57
N GLY A 282 -6.29 -6.91 14.20
CA GLY A 282 -7.17 -7.09 13.04
C GLY A 282 -8.49 -6.32 13.14
N LEU A 283 -9.09 -6.26 14.33
CA LEU A 283 -10.28 -5.44 14.60
C LEU A 283 -9.99 -3.94 14.51
N SER A 284 -8.87 -3.48 15.09
CA SER A 284 -8.45 -2.08 15.01
C SER A 284 -8.15 -1.64 13.57
N GLN A 285 -7.50 -2.49 12.79
CA GLN A 285 -7.26 -2.30 11.36
C GLN A 285 -8.59 -2.22 10.60
N THR A 286 -9.49 -3.18 10.84
CA THR A 286 -10.82 -3.22 10.20
C THR A 286 -11.61 -1.94 10.47
N TYR A 287 -11.65 -1.47 11.71
CA TYR A 287 -12.32 -0.21 12.08
C TYR A 287 -11.79 0.98 11.27
N THR A 288 -10.46 1.09 11.15
CA THR A 288 -9.82 2.19 10.40
C THR A 288 -10.10 2.07 8.90
N THR A 289 -9.96 0.87 8.34
CA THR A 289 -10.25 0.56 6.93
C THR A 289 -11.69 0.88 6.56
N LEU A 290 -12.66 0.51 7.40
CA LEU A 290 -14.08 0.84 7.18
C LEU A 290 -14.33 2.34 7.22
N ARG A 291 -13.66 3.08 8.11
CA ARG A 291 -13.78 4.55 8.16
C ARG A 291 -13.18 5.23 6.93
N PHE A 292 -12.10 4.70 6.36
CA PHE A 292 -11.57 5.20 5.09
C PHE A 292 -12.55 5.00 3.94
N TRP A 293 -13.12 3.80 3.80
CA TRP A 293 -14.14 3.55 2.78
C TRP A 293 -15.38 4.42 2.97
N TYR A 294 -15.84 4.55 4.20
CA TYR A 294 -16.98 5.40 4.53
C TYR A 294 -16.72 6.88 4.22
N ALA A 295 -15.52 7.39 4.54
CA ALA A 295 -15.14 8.76 4.21
C ALA A 295 -15.11 9.00 2.70
N ASP A 296 -14.58 8.03 1.93
CA ASP A 296 -14.52 8.13 0.48
C ASP A 296 -15.92 8.10 -0.16
N ASP A 297 -16.82 7.28 0.38
CA ASP A 297 -18.21 7.15 -0.05
C ASP A 297 -19.03 8.42 0.24
N VAL A 298 -18.97 8.94 1.48
CA VAL A 298 -19.61 10.21 1.85
C VAL A 298 -19.08 11.35 0.99
N ARG A 299 -17.76 11.41 0.79
CA ARG A 299 -17.15 12.40 -0.10
C ARG A 299 -17.68 12.29 -1.53
N TYR A 300 -17.77 11.07 -2.07
CA TYR A 300 -18.27 10.83 -3.42
C TYR A 300 -19.72 11.31 -3.58
N GLU A 301 -20.61 10.98 -2.63
CA GLU A 301 -22.00 11.46 -2.66
C GLU A 301 -22.08 12.98 -2.62
N GLN A 302 -21.28 13.63 -1.76
CA GLN A 302 -21.21 15.10 -1.71
C GLN A 302 -20.70 15.73 -3.02
N ASP A 303 -19.74 15.09 -3.69
CA ASP A 303 -19.25 15.55 -4.99
C ASP A 303 -20.30 15.36 -6.09
N VAL A 304 -21.05 14.25 -6.07
CA VAL A 304 -22.16 13.99 -7.00
C VAL A 304 -23.27 15.03 -6.83
N ASP A 305 -23.69 15.31 -5.59
CA ASP A 305 -24.70 16.32 -5.31
C ASP A 305 -24.27 17.70 -5.78
N THR A 306 -23.01 18.06 -5.50
CA THR A 306 -22.44 19.35 -5.93
C THR A 306 -22.43 19.47 -7.46
N LEU A 307 -22.01 18.43 -8.17
CA LEU A 307 -22.00 18.43 -9.64
C LEU A 307 -23.40 18.56 -10.21
N ASN A 308 -24.35 17.76 -9.71
CA ASN A 308 -25.75 17.79 -10.17
C ASN A 308 -26.38 19.16 -9.94
N GLU A 309 -26.08 19.79 -8.81
CA GLU A 309 -26.58 21.12 -8.49
C GLU A 309 -25.98 22.19 -9.42
N ILE A 310 -24.67 22.13 -9.69
CA ILE A 310 -24.01 23.03 -10.65
C ILE A 310 -24.66 22.91 -12.03
N VAL A 311 -24.83 21.68 -12.53
CA VAL A 311 -25.46 21.42 -13.83
C VAL A 311 -26.90 21.91 -13.87
N THR A 312 -27.67 21.66 -12.81
CA THR A 312 -29.06 22.14 -12.70
C THR A 312 -29.13 23.67 -12.70
N ARG A 313 -28.25 24.35 -11.97
CA ARG A 313 -28.20 25.82 -11.94
C ARG A 313 -27.76 26.41 -13.28
N CYS A 314 -26.87 25.75 -14.02
CA CYS A 314 -26.55 26.13 -15.40
C CYS A 314 -27.80 26.04 -16.30
N HIS A 315 -28.58 24.96 -16.21
CA HIS A 315 -29.83 24.83 -16.97
C HIS A 315 -30.87 25.91 -16.60
N ILE A 316 -31.03 26.21 -15.31
CA ILE A 316 -31.95 27.28 -14.85
C ILE A 316 -31.53 28.66 -15.37
N LYS A 317 -30.23 28.92 -15.50
CA LYS A 317 -29.66 30.16 -16.06
C LYS A 317 -29.59 30.16 -17.60
N ASP A 318 -30.13 29.13 -18.26
CA ASP A 318 -30.11 28.94 -19.73
C ASP A 318 -28.68 28.91 -20.31
N TYR A 319 -27.73 28.34 -19.55
CA TYR A 319 -26.35 28.15 -20.01
C TYR A 319 -26.21 26.84 -20.79
N ASP A 320 -25.89 26.95 -22.07
CA ASP A 320 -25.65 25.80 -22.96
C ASP A 320 -24.28 25.16 -22.64
N LEU A 321 -24.30 24.08 -21.84
CA LEU A 321 -23.10 23.31 -21.44
C LEU A 321 -22.42 22.58 -22.60
N GLN A 322 -23.13 22.36 -23.72
CA GLN A 322 -22.59 21.65 -24.88
C GLN A 322 -21.79 22.58 -25.78
N LYS A 323 -22.21 23.85 -25.88
CA LYS A 323 -21.49 24.87 -26.66
C LYS A 323 -20.45 25.64 -25.85
N SER A 324 -20.71 25.84 -24.56
CA SER A 324 -19.85 26.65 -23.70
C SER A 324 -18.66 25.85 -23.18
N LYS A 325 -17.55 26.54 -22.94
CA LYS A 325 -16.46 26.01 -22.10
C LYS A 325 -16.79 26.22 -20.63
N ILE A 326 -16.21 25.43 -19.74
CA ILE A 326 -16.39 25.57 -18.30
C ILE A 326 -15.04 25.61 -17.56
N ALA A 327 -14.94 26.56 -16.64
CA ALA A 327 -13.80 26.76 -15.74
C ALA A 327 -14.26 26.62 -14.28
N PHE A 328 -13.58 25.77 -13.52
CA PHE A 328 -13.80 25.64 -12.07
C PHE A 328 -12.65 26.29 -11.33
N ILE A 329 -12.94 27.37 -10.60
CA ILE A 329 -11.94 28.23 -9.96
C ILE A 329 -12.05 28.16 -8.44
N GLY A 330 -10.92 27.97 -7.76
CA GLY A 330 -10.85 27.83 -6.30
C GLY A 330 -11.00 26.38 -5.82
N GLU A 331 -10.84 26.19 -4.51
CA GLU A 331 -10.86 24.88 -3.86
C GLU A 331 -12.16 24.66 -3.07
N ARG A 332 -12.77 23.48 -3.21
CA ARG A 332 -13.86 23.06 -2.33
C ARG A 332 -13.57 21.68 -1.74
N LYS A 333 -13.50 21.62 -0.40
CA LYS A 333 -13.50 20.36 0.33
C LYS A 333 -14.92 19.81 0.44
N ALA A 334 -15.06 18.49 0.39
CA ALA A 334 -16.34 17.86 0.65
C ALA A 334 -16.69 18.00 2.15
N PRO A 335 -17.93 18.35 2.50
CA PRO A 335 -18.35 18.38 3.89
C PRO A 335 -18.47 16.94 4.41
N LEU A 336 -17.53 16.54 5.25
CA LEU A 336 -17.50 15.22 5.88
C LEU A 336 -18.16 15.28 7.28
N ASN A 337 -18.79 14.18 7.68
CA ASN A 337 -19.36 14.05 9.03
C ASN A 337 -18.34 13.49 10.04
N ASN A 338 -18.67 13.52 11.34
CA ASN A 338 -17.77 13.11 12.42
C ASN A 338 -17.34 11.62 12.39
N ALA A 339 -18.05 10.76 11.67
CA ALA A 339 -17.67 9.36 11.52
C ALA A 339 -16.60 9.16 10.43
N CYS A 340 -16.48 10.10 9.49
CA CYS A 340 -15.48 10.08 8.44
C CYS A 340 -14.07 10.14 9.03
N TYR A 341 -13.12 9.52 8.34
CA TYR A 341 -11.71 9.74 8.58
C TYR A 341 -11.27 11.07 7.93
N PRO A 342 -10.34 11.83 8.53
CA PRO A 342 -9.72 12.97 7.86
C PRO A 342 -9.18 12.65 6.45
N GLU A 343 -9.17 13.65 5.58
CA GLU A 343 -8.59 13.52 4.23
C GLU A 343 -7.14 13.04 4.31
N ILE A 344 -6.81 12.00 3.52
CA ILE A 344 -5.46 11.46 3.46
C ILE A 344 -5.13 10.86 2.10
N ASP A 345 -3.98 11.25 1.54
CA ASP A 345 -3.64 10.97 0.14
C ASP A 345 -4.82 11.40 -0.75
N PHE A 346 -5.48 10.47 -1.44
CA PHE A 346 -6.70 10.75 -2.21
C PHE A 346 -8.01 10.37 -1.50
N ILE A 347 -7.94 9.71 -0.34
CA ILE A 347 -9.12 9.26 0.40
C ILE A 347 -9.79 10.46 1.05
N GLY A 348 -11.08 10.64 0.77
CA GLY A 348 -11.85 11.76 1.30
C GLY A 348 -11.52 13.12 0.66
N MET A 349 -10.63 13.16 -0.33
CA MET A 349 -10.33 14.38 -1.10
C MET A 349 -11.39 14.60 -2.17
N SER A 350 -12.06 15.76 -2.14
CA SER A 350 -13.05 16.14 -3.16
C SER A 350 -12.43 16.25 -4.55
N TYR A 351 -13.14 15.80 -5.58
CA TYR A 351 -12.76 16.08 -6.98
C TYR A 351 -12.70 17.59 -7.28
N PHE A 352 -13.44 18.41 -6.54
CA PHE A 352 -13.41 19.88 -6.64
C PHE A 352 -12.24 20.53 -5.89
N ASN A 353 -11.42 19.73 -5.22
CA ASN A 353 -10.16 20.17 -4.59
C ASN A 353 -8.94 19.60 -5.32
N MET A 354 -9.10 18.43 -5.94
CA MET A 354 -7.99 17.64 -6.49
C MET A 354 -7.21 18.42 -7.57
N PHE A 355 -5.91 18.61 -7.33
CA PHE A 355 -4.96 19.32 -8.21
C PHE A 355 -5.28 20.80 -8.46
N ALA A 356 -6.08 21.46 -7.60
CA ALA A 356 -6.35 22.89 -7.75
C ALA A 356 -5.08 23.75 -7.62
N TRP A 357 -4.11 23.28 -6.82
CA TRP A 357 -2.81 23.91 -6.56
C TRP A 357 -1.71 23.56 -7.58
N MET A 358 -2.00 22.72 -8.58
CA MET A 358 -0.98 22.28 -9.54
C MET A 358 -0.88 23.31 -10.66
N GLU A 359 0.33 23.79 -10.95
CA GLU A 359 0.58 24.74 -12.05
C GLU A 359 0.42 24.09 -13.43
N PRO A 360 -0.35 24.69 -14.36
CA PRO A 360 -1.09 25.94 -14.23
C PRO A 360 -2.31 25.84 -13.31
N GLU A 361 -2.43 26.75 -12.33
CA GLU A 361 -3.49 26.70 -11.31
C GLU A 361 -4.89 26.52 -11.91
N TYR A 362 -5.70 25.68 -11.27
CA TYR A 362 -7.07 25.32 -11.65
C TYR A 362 -7.28 24.62 -13.01
N TYR A 363 -6.26 24.55 -13.89
CA TYR A 363 -6.38 23.88 -15.17
C TYR A 363 -6.57 22.36 -15.01
N TYR A 364 -5.68 21.73 -14.24
CA TYR A 364 -5.76 20.28 -14.00
C TYR A 364 -6.98 19.89 -13.16
N SER A 365 -7.38 20.69 -12.17
CA SER A 365 -8.60 20.43 -11.40
C SER A 365 -9.85 20.56 -12.27
N THR A 366 -9.94 21.58 -13.13
CA THR A 366 -11.04 21.71 -14.11
C THR A 366 -11.13 20.46 -14.99
N GLY A 367 -10.01 19.99 -15.54
CA GLY A 367 -9.97 18.76 -16.32
C GLY A 367 -10.42 17.52 -15.53
N LYS A 368 -10.04 17.42 -14.25
CA LYS A 368 -10.50 16.32 -13.38
C LYS A 368 -11.98 16.37 -13.07
N ILE A 369 -12.54 17.55 -12.80
CA ILE A 369 -13.98 17.73 -12.58
C ILE A 369 -14.75 17.35 -13.85
N CYS A 370 -14.28 17.76 -15.03
CA CYS A 370 -14.88 17.36 -16.31
C CYS A 370 -14.81 15.82 -16.52
N THR A 371 -13.68 15.20 -16.18
CA THR A 371 -13.54 13.73 -16.25
C THR A 371 -14.49 13.03 -15.27
N PHE A 372 -14.62 13.56 -14.05
CA PHE A 372 -15.57 13.06 -13.05
C PHE A 372 -17.01 13.17 -13.57
N ALA A 373 -17.39 14.31 -14.14
CA ALA A 373 -18.70 14.52 -14.76
C ALA A 373 -18.96 13.53 -15.91
N LEU A 374 -17.96 13.26 -16.74
CA LEU A 374 -18.05 12.27 -17.81
C LEU A 374 -18.33 10.86 -17.27
N THR A 375 -17.76 10.47 -16.12
CA THR A 375 -18.09 9.17 -15.48
C THR A 375 -19.55 9.06 -15.05
N ARG A 376 -20.25 10.19 -14.98
CA ARG A 376 -21.69 10.30 -14.67
C ARG A 376 -22.56 10.49 -15.93
N GLY A 377 -21.95 10.47 -17.13
CA GLY A 377 -22.64 10.73 -18.39
C GLY A 377 -22.90 12.21 -18.68
N ILE A 378 -22.22 13.11 -17.98
CA ILE A 378 -22.33 14.56 -18.19
C ILE A 378 -21.11 15.04 -18.95
N GLU A 379 -21.31 15.39 -20.22
CA GLU A 379 -20.24 15.96 -21.05
C GLU A 379 -20.06 17.43 -20.73
N LEU A 380 -18.87 17.77 -20.22
CA LEU A 380 -18.43 19.13 -19.95
C LEU A 380 -17.18 19.45 -20.77
N ASN A 381 -17.18 20.61 -21.42
CA ASN A 381 -16.03 21.07 -22.17
C ASN A 381 -15.10 21.91 -21.29
N GLY A 382 -14.05 21.30 -20.75
CA GLY A 382 -13.06 22.03 -19.94
C GLY A 382 -12.40 23.19 -20.69
N ALA A 383 -12.18 24.30 -19.98
CA ALA A 383 -11.51 25.49 -20.49
C ALA A 383 -10.01 25.27 -20.76
N THR A 384 -9.46 26.04 -21.71
CA THR A 384 -8.02 26.15 -22.02
C THR A 384 -7.26 26.89 -20.92
N GLN A 385 -5.92 26.83 -20.94
CA GLN A 385 -5.10 27.51 -19.92
C GLN A 385 -5.31 29.03 -19.92
N GLU A 386 -5.43 29.64 -21.10
CA GLU A 386 -5.69 31.07 -21.26
C GLU A 386 -7.08 31.47 -20.76
N GLU A 387 -8.09 30.61 -21.01
CA GLU A 387 -9.45 30.80 -20.50
C GLU A 387 -9.51 30.63 -18.98
N ILE A 388 -8.76 29.68 -18.40
CA ILE A 388 -8.63 29.52 -16.95
C ILE A 388 -8.01 30.77 -16.33
N ALA A 389 -6.92 31.31 -16.89
CA ALA A 389 -6.30 32.53 -16.37
C ALA A 389 -7.26 33.74 -16.40
N ARG A 390 -8.09 33.85 -17.45
CA ARG A 390 -9.15 34.86 -17.55
C ARG A 390 -10.24 34.64 -16.51
N ALA A 391 -10.72 33.41 -16.39
CA ALA A 391 -11.74 33.01 -15.41
C ALA A 391 -11.27 33.27 -13.98
N THR A 392 -10.00 33.02 -13.66
CA THR A 392 -9.42 33.29 -12.34
C THR A 392 -9.51 34.77 -11.99
N ASN A 393 -9.18 35.66 -12.93
CA ASN A 393 -9.28 37.11 -12.70
C ASN A 393 -10.74 37.57 -12.56
N PHE A 394 -11.65 37.04 -13.37
CA PHE A 394 -13.08 37.33 -13.27
C PHE A 394 -13.67 36.84 -11.93
N ALA A 395 -13.30 35.64 -11.50
CA ALA A 395 -13.79 35.00 -10.29
C ALA A 395 -13.38 35.72 -8.99
N LYS A 396 -12.37 36.60 -9.00
CA LYS A 396 -12.01 37.41 -7.83
C LYS A 396 -13.21 38.20 -7.28
N ASN A 397 -14.10 38.66 -8.16
CA ASN A 397 -15.27 39.46 -7.80
C ASN A 397 -16.57 38.63 -7.67
N MET A 398 -16.52 37.32 -7.95
CA MET A 398 -17.68 36.44 -7.80
C MET A 398 -17.84 35.97 -6.33
N PRO A 399 -19.07 35.73 -5.84
CA PRO A 399 -19.25 35.00 -4.60
C PRO A 399 -18.85 33.52 -4.80
N ALA A 400 -18.38 32.87 -3.73
CA ALA A 400 -18.03 31.45 -3.79
C ALA A 400 -19.26 30.54 -3.65
N TRP A 401 -19.15 29.32 -4.16
CA TRP A 401 -20.12 28.25 -3.97
C TRP A 401 -20.42 28.06 -2.46
N PRO A 402 -21.69 27.87 -2.04
CA PRO A 402 -22.89 27.57 -2.84
C PRO A 402 -23.79 28.77 -3.21
N ALA A 403 -23.26 30.00 -3.22
CA ALA A 403 -24.07 31.17 -3.59
C ALA A 403 -24.68 31.05 -5.00
N ASN A 404 -25.87 31.62 -5.23
CA ASN A 404 -26.56 31.55 -6.53
C ASN A 404 -25.73 32.15 -7.68
N ASP A 405 -24.96 33.19 -7.39
CA ASP A 405 -24.09 33.86 -8.36
C ASP A 405 -22.64 33.37 -8.34
N ALA A 406 -22.40 32.20 -7.74
CA ALA A 406 -21.13 31.48 -7.85
C ALA A 406 -20.93 30.86 -9.25
N ILE A 407 -21.98 30.82 -10.07
CA ILE A 407 -21.94 30.42 -11.47
C ILE A 407 -22.33 31.62 -12.32
N GLN A 408 -21.41 32.08 -13.16
CA GLN A 408 -21.60 33.21 -14.07
C GLN A 408 -21.04 32.87 -15.45
N LYS A 409 -21.43 33.64 -16.46
CA LYS A 409 -20.96 33.47 -17.85
C LYS A 409 -20.19 34.72 -18.28
N ASP A 410 -19.02 34.53 -18.88
CA ASP A 410 -18.22 35.55 -19.56
C ASP A 410 -18.08 35.14 -21.04
N GLY A 411 -18.93 35.68 -21.91
CA GLY A 411 -19.02 35.26 -23.31
C GLY A 411 -19.49 33.80 -23.45
N ASP A 412 -18.63 32.94 -24.00
CA ASP A 412 -18.86 31.49 -24.16
C ASP A 412 -18.24 30.64 -23.03
N LEU A 413 -17.69 31.29 -22.00
CA LEU A 413 -17.07 30.63 -20.85
C LEU A 413 -18.01 30.68 -19.64
N ILE A 414 -18.36 29.51 -19.12
CA ILE A 414 -19.04 29.35 -17.84
C ILE A 414 -17.97 29.28 -16.75
N ILE A 415 -18.08 30.14 -15.75
CA ILE A 415 -17.15 30.21 -14.62
C ILE A 415 -17.90 29.77 -13.38
N VAL A 416 -17.35 28.77 -12.69
CA VAL A 416 -17.85 28.26 -11.41
C VAL A 416 -16.81 28.54 -10.34
N LYS A 417 -17.12 29.44 -9.39
CA LYS A 417 -16.25 29.72 -8.25
C LYS A 417 -16.52 28.73 -7.11
N MET A 418 -15.64 27.76 -6.93
CA MET A 418 -15.76 26.70 -5.93
C MET A 418 -15.39 27.16 -4.51
N GLY A 419 -14.51 28.16 -4.38
CA GLY A 419 -14.01 28.60 -3.07
C GLY A 419 -13.10 29.82 -3.16
N GLU A 420 -12.27 30.01 -2.13
CA GLU A 420 -11.24 31.05 -2.12
C GLU A 420 -10.18 30.79 -3.21
N ILE A 421 -9.69 31.88 -3.78
CA ILE A 421 -8.60 31.90 -4.75
C ILE A 421 -7.34 32.24 -3.97
N LYS A 422 -6.28 31.46 -4.15
CA LYS A 422 -5.02 31.65 -3.41
C LYS A 422 -4.16 32.76 -4.00
#